data_AF-A0A9E2GJV5-F1
#
_entry.id   AF-A0A9E2GJV5-F1
#
_cell.length_a   1.000
_cell.length_b   1.000
_cell.length_c   1.000
_cell.angle_alpha   90.00
_cell.angle_beta   90.00
_cell.angle_gamma   90.00
#
_symmetry.space_group_name_H-M   'P 1'
#
loop_
_entity.id
_entity.type
_entity.pdbx_description
1 polymer ?
#
loop_
_entity_poly.entity_id
_entity_poly.type
_entity_poly.pdbx_seq_one_letter_code
_entity_poly.pdbx_strand_id
1 'polypeptide(L)'
;MRDLPEVIADILASRGAMVEKAGEDGLDVIASPELVNLLGVPEYHRLSFTGENEGKDDLYASYDSDYFRSLERLFTDAGRWASVSLETPALGPERIAEALADHLPLV
;
A
#
# COMPACT_ATOMS: atom_id res chain seq x y z
N MET A 1 1.16 2.78 -14.99
CA MET A 1 1.02 1.55 -14.19
C MET A 1 2.11 1.62 -13.14
N ARG A 2 1.83 1.31 -11.87
CA ARG A 2 2.87 1.29 -10.84
C ARG A 2 3.46 -0.10 -10.77
N ASP A 3 4.77 -0.17 -10.63
CA ASP A 3 5.50 -1.43 -10.66
C ASP A 3 5.51 -2.06 -9.27
N LEU A 4 5.66 -3.39 -9.19
CA LEU A 4 5.58 -4.11 -7.92
C LEU A 4 6.53 -3.55 -6.84
N PRO A 5 7.80 -3.21 -7.13
CA PRO A 5 8.69 -2.61 -6.13
C PRO A 5 8.14 -1.31 -5.55
N GLU A 6 7.54 -0.44 -6.37
CA GLU A 6 6.98 0.83 -5.90
C GLU A 6 5.78 0.62 -4.98
N VAL A 7 4.92 -0.34 -5.31
CA VAL A 7 3.76 -0.69 -4.48
C VAL A 7 4.21 -1.25 -3.14
N ILE A 8 5.21 -2.15 -3.13
CA ILE A 8 5.76 -2.73 -1.91
C ILE A 8 6.43 -1.65 -1.04
N ALA A 9 7.19 -0.75 -1.64
CA ALA A 9 7.82 0.37 -0.93
C ALA A 9 6.78 1.25 -0.22
N ASP A 10 5.70 1.61 -0.91
CA ASP A 10 4.62 2.43 -0.34
C ASP A 10 3.91 1.73 0.82
N ILE A 11 3.63 0.42 0.68
CA ILE A 11 2.99 -0.37 1.74
C ILE A 11 3.86 -0.40 2.99
N LEU A 12 5.15 -0.70 2.84
CA LEU A 12 6.09 -0.76 3.97
C LEU A 12 6.28 0.62 4.60
N ALA A 13 6.44 1.67 3.79
CA ALA A 13 6.55 3.04 4.27
C ALA A 13 5.30 3.49 5.05
N SER A 14 4.10 3.10 4.59
CA SER A 14 2.85 3.39 5.31
C SER A 14 2.76 2.73 6.69
N ARG A 15 3.59 1.71 6.95
CA ARG A 15 3.71 0.99 8.23
C ARG A 15 4.97 1.36 9.01
N GLY A 16 5.61 2.46 8.64
CA GLY A 16 6.75 3.02 9.37
C GLY A 16 8.10 2.37 9.05
N ALA A 17 8.23 1.63 7.95
CA ALA A 17 9.53 1.25 7.44
C ALA A 17 10.20 2.42 6.71
N MET A 18 11.53 2.49 6.78
CA MET A 18 12.32 3.29 5.85
C MET A 18 12.67 2.40 4.66
N VAL A 19 12.37 2.85 3.45
CA VAL A 19 12.61 2.08 2.21
C VAL A 19 13.39 2.95 1.23
N GLU A 20 14.53 2.45 0.76
CA GLU A 20 15.36 3.08 -0.26
C GLU A 20 15.52 2.17 -1.48
N LYS A 21 15.62 2.77 -2.68
CA LYS A 21 15.89 1.98 -3.89
C LYS A 21 17.33 1.48 -3.88
N ALA A 22 17.49 0.17 -4.02
CA ALA A 22 18.77 -0.50 -4.13
C ALA A 22 18.95 -0.97 -5.59
N GLY A 23 19.48 -0.09 -6.45
CA GLY A 23 19.63 -0.38 -7.88
C GLY A 23 18.30 -0.29 -8.66
N GLU A 24 18.22 -0.99 -9.79
CA GLU A 24 17.01 -0.99 -10.64
C GLU A 24 15.90 -1.90 -10.09
N ASP A 25 16.26 -3.02 -9.46
CA ASP A 25 15.32 -4.10 -9.10
C ASP A 25 15.37 -4.51 -7.62
N GLY A 26 15.79 -3.60 -6.74
CA GLY A 26 15.92 -3.87 -5.31
C GLY A 26 15.43 -2.76 -4.40
N LEU A 27 15.09 -3.12 -3.16
CA LEU A 27 14.77 -2.18 -2.09
C LEU A 27 15.57 -2.52 -0.83
N ASP A 28 16.28 -1.54 -0.26
CA ASP A 28 16.83 -1.65 1.08
C ASP A 28 15.77 -1.20 2.08
N VAL A 29 15.47 -2.05 3.06
CA VAL A 29 14.38 -1.85 4.02
C VAL A 29 14.95 -1.84 5.44
N ILE A 30 14.62 -0.80 6.19
CA ILE A 30 14.73 -0.77 7.65
C ILE A 30 13.33 -0.89 8.22
N ALA A 31 12.99 -2.08 8.68
CA ALA A 31 11.70 -2.42 9.25
C ALA A 31 11.58 -1.90 10.69
N SER A 32 10.39 -1.40 11.05
CA SER A 32 10.07 -1.11 12.44
C SER A 32 9.99 -2.40 13.27
N PRO A 33 10.15 -2.34 14.61
CA PRO A 33 9.99 -3.52 15.48
C PRO A 33 8.64 -4.23 15.31
N GLU A 34 7.59 -3.48 14.99
CA GLU A 34 6.27 -4.05 14.68
C GLU A 34 6.31 -4.90 13.40
N LEU A 35 6.91 -4.38 12.33
CA LEU A 35 7.05 -5.09 11.05
C LEU A 35 7.94 -6.32 11.17
N VAL A 36 9.05 -6.23 11.93
CA VAL A 36 9.92 -7.37 12.21
C VAL A 36 9.13 -8.52 12.84
N ASN A 37 8.32 -8.22 13.86
CA ASN A 37 7.51 -9.23 14.55
C ASN A 37 6.37 -9.77 13.66
N LEU A 38 5.74 -8.92 12.86
CA LEU A 38 4.60 -9.29 12.05
C LEU A 38 5.00 -10.14 10.82
N LEU A 39 6.03 -9.68 10.10
CA LEU A 39 6.51 -10.31 8.86
C LEU A 39 7.53 -11.41 9.11
N GLY A 40 8.17 -11.44 10.29
CA GLY A 40 9.23 -12.40 10.61
C GLY A 40 10.51 -12.16 9.81
N VAL A 41 10.80 -10.89 9.51
CA VAL A 41 11.95 -10.46 8.69
C VAL A 41 13.01 -9.78 9.56
N PRO A 42 14.29 -9.76 9.13
CA PRO A 42 15.31 -8.97 9.81
C PRO A 42 14.98 -7.48 9.83
N GLU A 43 15.49 -6.74 10.83
CA GLU A 43 15.31 -5.29 10.91
C GLU A 43 15.85 -4.58 9.66
N TYR A 44 17.07 -4.93 9.26
CA TYR A 44 17.64 -4.51 7.99
C TYR A 44 17.67 -5.70 7.02
N HIS A 45 17.03 -5.54 5.86
CA HIS A 45 17.05 -6.55 4.81
C HIS A 45 16.91 -5.90 3.44
N ARG A 46 17.36 -6.61 2.41
CA ARG A 46 17.19 -6.21 1.01
C ARG A 46 16.11 -7.05 0.36
N LEU A 47 15.18 -6.39 -0.35
CA LEU A 47 14.21 -7.05 -1.21
C LEU A 47 14.75 -7.09 -2.64
N SER A 48 14.84 -8.28 -3.22
CA SER A 48 15.19 -8.50 -4.63
C SER A 48 13.96 -8.96 -5.41
N PHE A 49 13.74 -8.41 -6.60
CA PHE A 49 12.56 -8.75 -7.43
C PHE A 49 12.91 -9.57 -8.69
N THR A 50 14.20 -9.71 -9.02
CA THR A 50 14.69 -10.42 -10.22
C THR A 50 15.18 -11.84 -9.97
N GLY A 51 15.23 -12.29 -8.72
CA GLY A 51 15.55 -13.68 -8.37
C GLY A 51 17.03 -13.97 -8.19
N GLU A 52 17.88 -12.96 -8.41
CA GLU A 52 19.27 -12.98 -7.96
C GLU A 52 19.27 -12.54 -6.49
N ASN A 53 19.30 -13.52 -5.58
CA ASN A 53 19.61 -13.28 -4.17
C ASN A 53 21.13 -13.33 -4.02
N GLU A 54 21.76 -12.18 -3.81
CA GLU A 54 23.22 -12.05 -3.74
C GLU A 54 23.75 -12.11 -2.30
N GLY A 55 22.88 -11.87 -1.30
CA GLY A 55 23.23 -11.76 0.11
C GLY A 55 22.51 -12.75 1.05
N LYS A 56 23.09 -12.93 2.25
CA LYS A 56 22.52 -13.77 3.33
C LYS A 56 21.24 -13.20 3.93
N ASP A 57 21.05 -11.88 3.81
CA ASP A 57 19.90 -11.13 4.32
C ASP A 57 19.00 -10.62 3.17
N ASP A 58 19.21 -11.14 1.95
CA ASP A 58 18.40 -10.80 0.77
C ASP A 58 17.15 -11.67 0.75
N LEU A 59 16.00 -11.01 0.78
CA LEU A 59 14.70 -11.63 0.66
C LEU A 59 14.19 -11.48 -0.78
N TYR A 60 13.84 -12.61 -1.38
CA TYR A 60 13.24 -12.60 -2.71
C TYR A 60 11.76 -12.23 -2.60
N ALA A 61 11.32 -11.21 -3.33
CA ALA A 61 10.00 -10.60 -3.24
C ALA A 61 9.17 -10.80 -4.53
N SER A 62 9.05 -12.04 -4.99
CA SER A 62 8.13 -12.41 -6.08
C SER A 62 6.75 -12.84 -5.55
N TYR A 63 5.73 -12.89 -6.40
CA TYR A 63 4.37 -13.31 -6.01
C TYR A 63 4.31 -14.70 -5.33
N ASP A 64 5.24 -15.60 -5.65
CA ASP A 64 5.30 -16.95 -5.08
C ASP A 64 6.20 -17.06 -3.84
N SER A 65 6.88 -15.98 -3.46
CA SER A 65 7.82 -15.96 -2.34
C SER A 65 7.14 -16.02 -0.98
N ASP A 66 7.84 -16.60 0.00
CA ASP A 66 7.39 -16.60 1.40
C ASP A 66 7.29 -15.17 1.97
N TYR A 67 8.14 -14.25 1.48
CA TYR A 67 8.04 -12.83 1.81
C TYR A 67 6.73 -12.23 1.33
N PHE A 68 6.36 -12.43 0.06
CA PHE A 68 5.11 -11.88 -0.48
C PHE A 68 3.88 -12.44 0.26
N ARG A 69 3.91 -13.72 0.63
CA ARG A 69 2.86 -14.33 1.47
C ARG A 69 2.78 -13.72 2.86
N SER A 70 3.92 -13.36 3.47
CA SER A 70 3.91 -12.76 4.80
C SER A 70 3.26 -11.37 4.82
N LEU A 71 3.26 -10.64 3.70
CA LEU A 71 2.58 -9.35 3.56
C LEU A 71 1.06 -9.45 3.80
N GLU A 72 0.43 -10.61 3.61
CA GLU A 72 -0.98 -10.82 3.96
C GLU A 72 -1.26 -10.45 5.43
N ARG A 73 -0.28 -10.65 6.31
CA ARG A 73 -0.38 -10.32 7.73
C ARG A 73 -0.54 -8.82 7.97
N LEU A 74 0.02 -7.98 7.10
CA LEU A 74 -0.18 -6.51 7.16
C LEU A 74 -1.65 -6.14 7.02
N PHE A 75 -2.39 -6.92 6.24
CA PHE A 75 -3.79 -6.65 5.94
C PHE A 75 -4.77 -7.41 6.85
N THR A 76 -4.27 -8.35 7.65
CA THR A 76 -5.12 -9.24 8.47
C THR A 76 -5.87 -8.47 9.56
N ASP A 77 -5.22 -7.52 10.22
CA ASP A 77 -5.85 -6.70 11.27
C ASP A 77 -6.66 -5.51 10.73
N ALA A 78 -6.46 -5.14 9.45
CA ALA A 78 -7.16 -4.01 8.84
C ALA A 78 -8.61 -4.35 8.44
N GLY A 79 -9.00 -5.63 8.50
CA GLY A 79 -10.19 -6.10 7.81
C GLY A 79 -10.09 -5.87 6.29
N ARG A 80 -10.98 -6.46 5.50
CA ARG A 80 -11.09 -6.13 4.07
C ARG A 80 -11.64 -4.70 3.90
N TRP A 81 -10.86 -3.68 4.19
CA TRP A 81 -11.25 -2.29 3.98
C TRP A 81 -10.72 -1.82 2.64
N ALA A 82 -11.56 -1.99 1.61
CA ALA A 82 -11.41 -1.25 0.36
C ALA A 82 -12.01 0.14 0.59
N SER A 83 -11.16 1.15 0.75
CA SER A 83 -11.56 2.55 0.77
C SER A 83 -11.51 3.09 -0.65
N VAL A 84 -12.62 3.62 -1.16
CA VAL A 84 -12.64 4.42 -2.38
C VAL A 84 -13.08 5.83 -1.96
N SER A 85 -12.20 6.81 -2.19
CA SER A 85 -12.55 8.22 -2.01
C SER A 85 -13.14 8.71 -3.33
N LEU A 86 -14.47 8.79 -3.39
CA LEU A 86 -15.17 9.49 -4.45
C LEU A 86 -15.22 10.97 -4.06
N GLU A 87 -14.55 11.83 -4.83
CA GLU A 87 -14.77 13.27 -4.73
C GLU A 87 -16.24 13.53 -5.03
N THR A 88 -16.96 14.10 -4.07
CA THR A 88 -18.32 14.58 -4.34
C THR A 88 -18.17 15.74 -5.32
N PRO A 89 -18.78 15.68 -6.52
CA PRO A 89 -18.77 16.83 -7.40
C PRO A 89 -19.39 17.98 -6.61
N ALA A 90 -18.69 19.10 -6.51
CA ALA A 90 -19.18 20.26 -5.78
C ALA A 90 -20.57 20.61 -6.31
N LEU A 91 -21.61 20.29 -5.52
CA LEU A 91 -22.97 20.67 -5.85
C LEU A 91 -23.04 22.17 -5.61
N GLY A 92 -22.91 22.95 -6.69
CA GLY A 92 -23.12 24.38 -6.65
C GLY A 92 -24.52 24.67 -6.07
N PRO A 93 -24.67 25.73 -5.25
CA PRO A 93 -25.94 26.06 -4.59
C PRO A 93 -27.10 26.21 -5.59
N GLU A 94 -26.80 26.56 -6.84
CA GLU A 94 -27.77 26.67 -7.94
C GLU A 94 -28.44 25.32 -8.28
N ARG A 95 -27.68 24.21 -8.29
CA ARG A 95 -28.24 22.86 -8.58
C ARG A 95 -29.11 22.34 -7.45
N ILE A 96 -28.85 22.78 -6.22
CA ILE A 96 -29.66 22.46 -5.05
C ILE A 96 -31.00 23.22 -5.12
N ALA A 97 -30.96 24.50 -5.53
CA ALA A 97 -32.16 25.31 -5.71
C ALA A 97 -33.06 24.77 -6.84
N GLU A 98 -32.47 24.36 -7.96
CA GLU A 98 -33.19 23.76 -9.10
C GLU A 98 -33.88 22.45 -8.70
N ALA A 99 -33.18 21.54 -8.01
CA ALA A 99 -33.76 20.28 -7.54
C ALA A 99 -34.88 20.46 -6.49
N LEU A 100 -34.81 21.52 -5.67
CA LEU A 100 -35.87 21.87 -4.73
C LEU A 100 -37.11 22.43 -5.43
N ALA A 101 -36.91 23.25 -6.48
CA ALA A 101 -38.01 23.82 -7.25
C ALA A 101 -38.83 22.75 -7.98
N ASP A 102 -38.18 21.68 -8.47
CA ASP A 102 -38.86 20.57 -9.14
C ASP A 102 -39.68 19.66 -8.20
N HIS A 103 -39.41 19.71 -6.89
CA HIS A 103 -40.03 18.82 -5.90
C HIS A 103 -40.94 19.52 -4.88
N LEU A 104 -41.11 20.84 -4.97
CA LEU A 104 -42.07 21.60 -4.17
C LEU A 104 -43.27 22.02 -5.04
N PRO A 105 -44.46 21.42 -4.88
CA PRO A 105 -45.66 21.93 -5.52
C PRO A 105 -46.01 23.28 -4.85
N LEU A 106 -45.77 24.37 -5.57
CA LEU A 106 -46.25 25.69 -5.19
C LEU A 106 -47.78 25.68 -5.23
N VAL A 107 -48.41 25.81 -4.05
CA VAL A 107 -49.81 26.23 -3.87
C VAL A 107 -49.81 27.72 -3.57
#